data_AF-A0A1J5C7R8-F1
#
_entry.id   AF-A0A1J5C7R8-F1
#
_cell.length_a   1.000
_cell.length_b   1.000
_cell.length_c   1.000
_cell.angle_alpha   90.00
_cell.angle_beta   90.00
_cell.angle_gamma   90.00
#
_symmetry.space_group_name_H-M   'P 1'
#
loop_
_entity.id
_entity.type
_entity.pdbx_description
1 polymer ?
#
loop_
_entity_poly.entity_id
_entity_poly.type
_entity_poly.pdbx_seq_one_letter_code
_entity_poly.pdbx_strand_id
1 'polypeptide(L)'
;MSPLEAISGLAARYLNQKQMLSLRSAYFTARTKLHPVMRAIYGTFDAAALRKHLEQKIGCDFDILMVHTSVNHMQPMFTDTPLALVKMLMAFCGPNKTLVMPTFYFGDPKIGGAYATFSQRPRFDLKKVPSQMGLATELFRRMPGVVQSRHPVYRVAALGPLARELTKGHELTDCPNGIGSPFDFMAHHNTRIIGIGKPFQVLTQAHHVEGVMGDDFPVPRGNGAGLGITVIDGDEEVEARLTGTNPTWKFNIWKLRGIMSADRLQDWQFHHVPMFATRAADVTADLLEAARRGVTLYEKP
;
A
#
# COMPACT_ATOMS: atom_id res chain seq x y z
N MET A 1 7.09 18.90 2.29
CA MET A 1 7.96 18.06 3.15
C MET A 1 7.73 18.47 4.59
N SER A 2 7.46 17.50 5.47
CA SER A 2 7.33 17.75 6.90
C SER A 2 8.71 18.08 7.51
N PRO A 3 8.81 18.93 8.56
CA PRO A 3 10.05 19.13 9.31
C PRO A 3 10.70 17.82 9.77
N LEU A 4 9.89 16.82 10.10
CA LEU A 4 10.35 15.48 10.47
C LEU A 4 11.00 14.73 9.31
N GLU A 5 10.53 14.90 8.07
CA GLU A 5 11.13 14.28 6.88
C GLU A 5 12.50 14.88 6.58
N ALA A 6 12.64 16.21 6.73
CA ALA A 6 13.93 16.90 6.56
C ALA A 6 14.95 16.46 7.61
N ILE A 7 14.53 16.39 8.88
CA ILE A 7 15.38 15.92 9.99
C ILE A 7 15.75 14.44 9.79
N SER A 8 14.80 13.59 9.38
CA SER A 8 15.06 12.18 9.09
C SER A 8 16.03 12.01 7.92
N GLY A 9 15.93 12.84 6.88
CA GLY A 9 16.84 12.82 5.74
C GLY A 9 18.26 13.22 6.11
N LEU A 10 18.42 14.24 6.96
CA LEU A 10 19.71 14.64 7.53
C LEU A 10 20.28 13.52 8.42
N ALA A 11 19.47 12.95 9.31
CA ALA A 11 19.88 11.84 10.17
C ALA A 11 20.38 10.64 9.36
N ALA A 12 19.66 10.27 8.28
CA ALA A 12 20.06 9.16 7.41
C ALA A 12 21.36 9.41 6.65
N ARG A 13 21.71 10.68 6.42
CA ARG A 13 22.92 11.08 5.70
C ARG A 13 24.17 11.11 6.59
N TYR A 14 24.01 11.35 7.89
CA TYR A 14 25.14 11.60 8.80
C TYR A 14 25.30 10.58 9.95
N LEU A 15 24.29 9.76 10.24
CA LEU A 15 24.36 8.80 11.35
C LEU A 15 24.66 7.38 10.87
N ASN A 16 25.56 6.70 11.58
CA ASN A 16 25.77 5.26 11.39
C ASN A 16 24.60 4.43 11.95
N GLN A 17 24.56 3.14 11.63
CA GLN A 17 23.44 2.26 11.99
C GLN A 17 23.15 2.22 13.50
N LYS A 18 24.18 2.23 14.36
CA LYS A 18 24.03 2.22 15.83
C LYS A 18 23.45 3.55 16.34
N GLN A 19 23.93 4.67 15.83
CA GLN A 19 23.41 6.00 16.15
C GLN A 19 21.96 6.15 15.69
N MET A 20 21.64 5.65 14.49
CA MET A 20 20.27 5.66 13.95
C MET A 20 19.31 4.86 14.83
N LEU A 21 19.71 3.66 15.28
CA LEU A 21 18.92 2.83 16.18
C LEU A 21 18.70 3.51 17.55
N SER A 22 19.74 4.14 18.10
CA SER A 22 19.65 4.90 19.35
C SER A 22 18.69 6.08 19.23
N LEU A 23 18.83 6.90 18.18
CA LEU A 23 17.94 8.03 17.90
C LEU A 23 16.48 7.57 17.75
N ARG A 24 16.27 6.48 17.02
CA ARG A 24 14.94 5.89 16.83
C ARG A 24 14.34 5.42 18.16
N SER A 25 15.14 4.80 19.03
CA SER A 25 14.71 4.39 20.37
C SER A 25 14.35 5.59 21.25
N ALA A 26 15.18 6.64 21.24
CA ALA A 26 14.92 7.88 21.97
C ALA A 26 13.64 8.56 21.47
N TYR A 27 13.44 8.66 20.16
CA TYR A 27 12.23 9.17 19.54
C TYR A 27 10.99 8.38 19.97
N PHE A 28 11.03 7.04 19.91
CA PHE A 28 9.90 6.21 20.34
C PHE A 28 9.59 6.38 21.83
N THR A 29 10.62 6.47 22.66
CA THR A 29 10.45 6.70 24.11
C THR A 29 9.81 8.05 24.38
N ALA A 30 10.30 9.12 23.75
CA ALA A 30 9.73 10.46 23.86
C ALA A 30 8.27 10.50 23.38
N ARG A 31 7.99 9.90 22.22
CA ARG A 31 6.62 9.76 21.68
C ARG A 31 5.71 9.04 22.66
N THR A 32 6.19 7.94 23.26
CA THR A 32 5.41 7.15 24.22
C THR A 32 5.09 7.94 25.49
N LYS A 33 6.06 8.73 26.00
CA LYS A 33 5.82 9.63 27.15
C LYS A 33 4.79 10.71 26.86
N LEU A 34 4.68 11.16 25.60
CA LEU A 34 3.67 12.13 25.16
C LEU A 34 2.28 11.52 24.97
N HIS A 35 2.11 10.19 25.09
CA HIS A 35 0.82 9.56 24.82
C HIS A 35 -0.35 10.11 25.65
N PRO A 36 -0.23 10.33 26.97
CA PRO A 36 -1.32 10.91 27.77
C PRO A 36 -1.73 12.30 27.28
N VAL A 37 -0.75 13.14 26.92
CA VAL A 37 -0.98 14.49 26.40
C VAL A 37 -1.66 14.43 25.02
N MET A 38 -1.17 13.57 24.12
CA MET A 38 -1.80 13.39 22.81
C MET A 38 -3.24 12.92 22.91
N ARG A 39 -3.53 11.98 23.82
CA ARG A 39 -4.90 11.51 24.09
C ARG A 39 -5.78 12.60 24.68
N ALA A 40 -5.23 13.46 25.55
CA ALA A 40 -5.97 14.58 26.11
C ALA A 40 -6.31 15.65 25.05
N ILE A 41 -5.38 15.94 24.13
CA ILE A 41 -5.57 16.98 23.09
C ILE A 41 -6.44 16.46 21.94
N TYR A 42 -6.14 15.27 21.42
CA TYR A 42 -6.76 14.74 20.20
C TYR A 42 -7.87 13.73 20.45
N GLY A 43 -8.11 13.35 21.72
CA GLY A 43 -9.04 12.30 22.09
C GLY A 43 -8.55 10.91 21.70
N THR A 44 -9.45 9.95 21.84
CA THR A 44 -9.26 8.55 21.46
C THR A 44 -10.45 8.02 20.67
N PHE A 45 -10.24 6.96 19.91
CA PHE A 45 -11.29 6.25 19.21
C PHE A 45 -11.02 4.75 19.20
N ASP A 46 -12.09 3.97 19.21
CA ASP A 46 -12.08 2.53 19.07
C ASP A 46 -12.48 2.11 17.64
N ALA A 47 -12.58 0.80 17.40
CA ALA A 47 -12.98 0.29 16.10
C ALA A 47 -14.42 0.70 15.72
N ALA A 48 -15.33 0.84 16.70
CA ALA A 48 -16.71 1.22 16.45
C ALA A 48 -16.84 2.69 16.02
N ALA A 49 -16.12 3.58 16.70
CA ALA A 49 -16.03 5.00 16.34
C ALA A 49 -15.39 5.17 14.95
N LEU A 50 -14.33 4.41 14.65
CA LEU A 50 -13.73 4.41 13.32
C LEU A 50 -14.72 3.93 12.24
N ARG A 51 -15.46 2.84 12.50
CA ARG A 51 -16.49 2.34 11.57
C ARG A 51 -17.52 3.42 11.25
N LYS A 52 -18.10 4.03 12.28
CA LYS A 52 -19.08 5.12 12.14
C LYS A 52 -18.51 6.30 11.34
N HIS A 53 -17.25 6.65 11.61
CA HIS A 53 -16.56 7.72 10.87
C HIS A 53 -16.39 7.36 9.38
N LEU A 54 -16.00 6.13 9.06
CA LEU A 54 -15.89 5.65 7.68
C LEU A 54 -17.25 5.68 6.98
N GLU A 55 -18.31 5.16 7.62
CA GLU A 55 -19.68 5.20 7.08
C GLU A 55 -20.12 6.63 6.72
N GLN A 56 -19.78 7.61 7.55
CA GLN A 56 -20.13 9.01 7.32
C GLN A 56 -19.27 9.70 6.26
N LYS A 57 -17.98 9.35 6.15
CA LYS A 57 -17.04 10.06 5.27
C LYS A 57 -16.89 9.47 3.89
N ILE A 58 -16.82 8.15 3.77
CA ILE A 58 -16.64 7.49 2.48
C ILE A 58 -17.92 6.84 1.95
N GLY A 59 -18.96 6.76 2.79
CA GLY A 59 -20.22 6.12 2.45
C GLY A 59 -20.07 4.61 2.29
N CYS A 60 -20.97 4.02 1.51
CA CYS A 60 -21.02 2.58 1.26
C CYS A 60 -21.20 2.21 -0.22
N ASP A 61 -21.09 3.20 -1.11
CA ASP A 61 -21.17 3.05 -2.58
C ASP A 61 -19.80 2.64 -3.16
N PHE A 62 -19.51 1.35 -3.02
CA PHE A 62 -18.38 0.65 -3.63
C PHE A 62 -18.60 -0.87 -3.53
N ASP A 63 -18.08 -1.60 -4.50
CA ASP A 63 -18.07 -3.07 -4.51
C ASP A 63 -16.77 -3.62 -3.90
N ILE A 64 -15.69 -2.83 -3.99
CA ILE A 64 -14.35 -3.19 -3.52
C ILE A 64 -13.80 -2.09 -2.62
N LEU A 65 -13.24 -2.46 -1.47
CA LEU A 65 -12.54 -1.58 -0.55
C LEU A 65 -11.07 -1.99 -0.42
N MET A 66 -10.16 -1.21 -0.99
CA MET A 66 -8.72 -1.36 -0.80
C MET A 66 -8.25 -0.50 0.37
N VAL A 67 -7.64 -1.13 1.39
CA VAL A 67 -7.25 -0.45 2.62
C VAL A 67 -5.74 -0.48 2.82
N HIS A 68 -5.13 0.70 2.87
CA HIS A 68 -3.79 0.89 3.41
C HIS A 68 -3.89 1.26 4.89
N THR A 69 -3.19 0.57 5.78
CA THR A 69 -3.27 0.84 7.22
C THR A 69 -1.90 0.95 7.88
N SER A 70 -1.82 1.71 8.96
CA SER A 70 -0.68 1.69 9.86
C SER A 70 -1.11 1.92 11.30
N VAL A 71 -1.31 0.83 12.06
CA VAL A 71 -1.69 0.91 13.48
C VAL A 71 -0.70 1.75 14.31
N ASN A 72 0.60 1.67 14.03
CA ASN A 72 1.62 2.49 14.71
C ASN A 72 1.40 4.01 14.55
N HIS A 73 0.82 4.44 13.44
CA HIS A 73 0.52 5.86 13.19
C HIS A 73 -0.82 6.28 13.78
N MET A 74 -1.68 5.31 14.15
CA MET A 74 -2.90 5.57 14.90
C MET A 74 -2.65 5.63 16.41
N GLN A 75 -1.52 5.12 16.88
CA GLN A 75 -1.13 5.20 18.29
C GLN A 75 -0.70 6.64 18.65
N PRO A 76 -1.16 7.16 19.81
CA PRO A 76 -1.90 6.49 20.88
C PRO A 76 -3.44 6.61 20.84
N MET A 77 -4.01 7.22 19.80
CA MET A 77 -5.43 7.58 19.73
C MET A 77 -6.33 6.36 19.49
N PHE A 78 -5.88 5.39 18.69
CA PHE A 78 -6.61 4.14 18.51
C PHE A 78 -6.41 3.21 19.71
N THR A 79 -7.49 2.90 20.42
CA THR A 79 -7.46 2.15 21.70
C THR A 79 -7.54 0.64 21.53
N ASP A 80 -7.93 0.17 20.35
CA ASP A 80 -8.15 -1.23 20.05
C ASP A 80 -6.93 -1.93 19.42
N THR A 81 -7.03 -3.25 19.25
CA THR A 81 -5.96 -4.07 18.66
C THR A 81 -5.98 -4.03 17.13
N PRO A 82 -4.84 -4.34 16.46
CA PRO A 82 -4.80 -4.58 15.03
C PRO A 82 -5.82 -5.62 14.55
N LEU A 83 -6.09 -6.65 15.36
CA LEU A 83 -7.09 -7.68 15.03
C LEU A 83 -8.51 -7.12 15.09
N ALA A 84 -8.82 -6.26 16.07
CA ALA A 84 -10.11 -5.58 16.15
C ALA A 84 -10.34 -4.67 14.94
N LEU A 85 -9.30 -3.96 14.47
CA LEU A 85 -9.35 -3.19 13.23
C LEU A 85 -9.69 -4.09 12.03
N VAL A 86 -9.00 -5.22 11.86
CA VAL A 86 -9.26 -6.16 10.75
C VAL A 86 -10.68 -6.70 10.79
N LYS A 87 -11.14 -7.17 11.97
CA LYS A 87 -12.51 -7.67 12.14
C LYS A 87 -13.55 -6.61 11.83
N MET A 88 -13.31 -5.37 12.25
CA MET A 88 -14.20 -4.25 11.94
C MET A 88 -14.26 -3.97 10.44
N LEU A 89 -13.13 -3.96 9.74
CA LEU A 89 -13.09 -3.74 8.28
C LEU A 89 -13.78 -4.88 7.51
N MET A 90 -13.60 -6.12 7.95
CA MET A 90 -14.33 -7.28 7.41
C MET A 90 -15.84 -7.13 7.61
N ALA A 91 -16.28 -6.73 8.81
CA ALA A 91 -17.70 -6.50 9.10
C ALA A 91 -18.27 -5.30 8.32
N PHE A 92 -17.46 -4.24 8.10
CA PHE A 92 -17.85 -3.07 7.33
C PHE A 92 -18.10 -3.39 5.84
N CYS A 93 -17.32 -4.31 5.26
CA CYS A 93 -17.57 -4.80 3.90
C CYS A 93 -18.73 -5.81 3.87
N GLY A 94 -18.81 -6.67 4.89
CA GLY A 94 -19.82 -7.74 4.96
C GLY A 94 -19.65 -8.76 3.82
N PRO A 95 -20.68 -9.59 3.56
CA PRO A 95 -20.61 -10.64 2.53
C PRO A 95 -20.74 -10.10 1.09
N ASN A 96 -21.22 -8.86 0.92
CA ASN A 96 -21.59 -8.31 -0.39
C ASN A 96 -20.49 -7.47 -1.04
N LYS A 97 -19.38 -7.21 -0.34
CA LYS A 97 -18.28 -6.37 -0.83
C LYS A 97 -16.95 -7.06 -0.63
N THR A 98 -15.97 -6.67 -1.43
CA THR A 98 -14.63 -7.26 -1.41
C THR A 98 -13.66 -6.35 -0.66
N LEU A 99 -13.15 -6.81 0.48
CA LEU A 99 -12.07 -6.15 1.21
C LEU A 99 -10.72 -6.58 0.63
N VAL A 100 -9.85 -5.62 0.35
CA VAL A 100 -8.49 -5.85 -0.20
C VAL A 100 -7.46 -5.12 0.65
N MET A 101 -6.32 -5.76 0.90
CA MET A 101 -5.15 -5.11 1.53
C MET A 101 -3.84 -5.52 0.84
N PRO A 102 -2.87 -4.60 0.68
CA PRO A 102 -1.60 -4.92 0.06
C PRO A 102 -0.73 -5.78 0.99
N THR A 103 -0.17 -6.87 0.47
CA THR A 103 0.67 -7.82 1.21
C THR A 103 2.11 -7.86 0.70
N PHE A 104 2.65 -6.70 0.34
CA PHE A 104 3.91 -6.59 -0.39
C PHE A 104 5.12 -7.17 0.35
N TYR A 105 6.08 -7.63 -0.44
CA TYR A 105 7.37 -8.11 0.01
C TYR A 105 8.49 -7.54 -0.87
N PHE A 106 9.26 -6.61 -0.32
CA PHE A 106 10.33 -5.90 -1.02
C PHE A 106 11.71 -6.54 -0.84
N GLY A 107 11.78 -7.80 -0.43
CA GLY A 107 13.02 -8.54 -0.20
C GLY A 107 13.41 -8.69 1.27
N ASP A 108 14.44 -9.50 1.51
CA ASP A 108 15.08 -9.67 2.81
C ASP A 108 16.06 -8.52 3.04
N PRO A 109 15.83 -7.66 4.05
CA PRO A 109 16.73 -6.53 4.34
C PRO A 109 18.18 -6.93 4.62
N LYS A 110 18.47 -8.19 4.95
CA LYS A 110 19.83 -8.71 5.13
C LYS A 110 20.53 -8.99 3.80
N ILE A 111 19.78 -9.18 2.72
CA ILE A 111 20.30 -9.47 1.38
C ILE A 111 20.24 -8.21 0.51
N GLY A 112 19.10 -7.49 0.52
CA GLY A 112 18.87 -6.30 -0.28
C GLY A 112 17.40 -6.17 -0.68
N GLY A 113 17.15 -5.58 -1.85
CA GLY A 113 15.80 -5.49 -2.40
C GLY A 113 15.27 -6.84 -2.92
N ALA A 114 14.05 -6.83 -3.43
CA ALA A 114 13.38 -8.03 -3.95
C ALA A 114 14.22 -8.74 -5.01
N TYR A 115 14.79 -8.00 -5.96
CA TYR A 115 15.65 -8.56 -7.01
C TYR A 115 16.84 -9.33 -6.41
N ALA A 116 17.64 -8.68 -5.55
CA ALA A 116 18.80 -9.31 -4.91
C ALA A 116 18.41 -10.54 -4.07
N THR A 117 17.27 -10.46 -3.38
CA THR A 117 16.73 -11.57 -2.58
C THR A 117 16.40 -12.76 -3.46
N PHE A 118 15.64 -12.55 -4.53
CA PHE A 118 15.20 -13.63 -5.41
C PHE A 118 16.32 -14.16 -6.31
N SER A 119 17.33 -13.34 -6.65
CA SER A 119 18.52 -13.83 -7.35
C SER A 119 19.29 -14.87 -6.53
N GLN A 120 19.28 -14.74 -5.19
CA GLN A 120 19.89 -15.73 -4.30
C GLN A 120 18.93 -16.85 -3.89
N ARG A 121 17.63 -16.54 -3.79
CA ARG A 121 16.58 -17.45 -3.32
C ARG A 121 15.34 -17.34 -4.22
N PRO A 122 15.32 -18.00 -5.38
CA PRO A 122 14.26 -17.82 -6.40
C PRO A 122 12.96 -18.57 -6.07
N ARG A 123 12.59 -18.63 -4.78
CA ARG A 123 11.39 -19.31 -4.29
C ARG A 123 10.64 -18.42 -3.31
N PHE A 124 9.34 -18.30 -3.49
CA PHE A 124 8.45 -17.47 -2.68
C PHE A 124 7.25 -18.28 -2.19
N ASP A 125 7.22 -18.58 -0.89
CA ASP A 125 6.10 -19.31 -0.27
C ASP A 125 5.06 -18.32 0.26
N LEU A 126 3.86 -18.32 -0.35
CA LEU A 126 2.77 -17.39 -0.04
C LEU A 126 2.32 -17.50 1.43
N LYS A 127 2.40 -18.70 2.02
CA LYS A 127 1.98 -18.94 3.41
C LYS A 127 3.06 -18.48 4.39
N LYS A 128 4.34 -18.77 4.10
CA LYS A 128 5.46 -18.52 5.02
C LYS A 128 6.00 -17.09 4.97
N VAL A 129 6.08 -16.47 3.79
CA VAL A 129 6.66 -15.13 3.68
C VAL A 129 5.67 -14.10 4.25
N PRO A 130 6.06 -13.27 5.24
CA PRO A 130 5.15 -12.30 5.84
C PRO A 130 4.93 -11.08 4.93
N SER A 131 3.82 -10.39 5.16
CA SER A 131 3.58 -9.05 4.62
C SER A 131 4.50 -8.04 5.30
N GLN A 132 5.10 -7.15 4.52
CA GLN A 132 5.86 -6.01 5.03
C GLN A 132 4.99 -4.76 5.21
N MET A 133 3.68 -4.83 4.90
CA MET A 133 2.75 -3.68 4.92
C MET A 133 2.14 -3.41 6.31
N GLY A 134 2.55 -4.16 7.33
CA GLY A 134 2.14 -3.96 8.71
C GLY A 134 1.29 -5.10 9.28
N LEU A 135 1.14 -5.09 10.61
CA LEU A 135 0.53 -6.19 11.34
C LEU A 135 -0.95 -6.42 11.00
N ALA A 136 -1.72 -5.36 10.74
CA ALA A 136 -3.12 -5.52 10.35
C ALA A 136 -3.26 -6.30 9.04
N THR A 137 -2.43 -6.01 8.04
CA THR A 137 -2.43 -6.76 6.79
C THR A 137 -1.94 -8.20 6.96
N GLU A 138 -0.92 -8.43 7.81
CA GLU A 138 -0.45 -9.78 8.12
C GLU A 138 -1.52 -10.63 8.81
N LEU A 139 -2.31 -10.02 9.70
CA LEU A 139 -3.45 -10.70 10.32
C LEU A 139 -4.54 -10.97 9.29
N PHE A 140 -4.90 -9.96 8.48
CA PHE A 140 -5.93 -10.09 7.45
C PHE A 140 -5.64 -11.22 6.48
N ARG A 141 -4.43 -11.29 5.88
CA ARG A 141 -4.10 -12.35 4.90
C ARG A 141 -4.18 -13.78 5.44
N ARG A 142 -4.21 -13.95 6.77
CA ARG A 142 -4.31 -15.24 7.47
C ARG A 142 -5.73 -15.53 7.97
N MET A 143 -6.68 -14.62 7.79
CA MET A 143 -8.07 -14.85 8.20
C MET A 143 -8.72 -15.91 7.30
N PRO A 144 -9.66 -16.72 7.83
CA PRO A 144 -10.40 -17.69 7.04
C PRO A 144 -11.09 -17.06 5.82
N GLY A 145 -11.02 -17.73 4.67
CA GLY A 145 -11.66 -17.29 3.42
C GLY A 145 -10.89 -16.21 2.65
N VAL A 146 -9.84 -15.63 3.21
CA VAL A 146 -8.99 -14.65 2.51
C VAL A 146 -8.12 -15.37 1.50
N VAL A 147 -8.17 -14.92 0.25
CA VAL A 147 -7.32 -15.39 -0.85
C VAL A 147 -6.24 -14.36 -1.15
N GLN A 148 -5.14 -14.80 -1.78
CA GLN A 148 -4.02 -13.93 -2.12
C GLN A 148 -3.69 -14.05 -3.61
N SER A 149 -3.33 -12.93 -4.22
CA SER A 149 -2.75 -12.93 -5.56
C SER A 149 -1.31 -13.45 -5.51
N ARG A 150 -0.82 -14.06 -6.58
CA ARG A 150 0.45 -14.82 -6.56
C ARG A 150 1.70 -14.04 -7.00
N HIS A 151 1.63 -12.72 -7.19
CA HIS A 151 2.82 -11.94 -7.52
C HIS A 151 3.82 -11.84 -6.34
N PRO A 152 5.11 -12.18 -6.49
CA PRO A 152 6.05 -12.31 -5.37
C PRO A 152 6.37 -11.00 -4.63
N VAL A 153 6.27 -9.86 -5.31
CA VAL A 153 6.54 -8.51 -4.73
C VAL A 153 5.26 -7.74 -4.37
N TYR A 154 4.34 -7.56 -5.33
CA TYR A 154 3.18 -6.68 -5.20
C TYR A 154 1.86 -7.39 -4.87
N ARG A 155 1.89 -8.60 -4.31
CA ARG A 155 0.66 -9.35 -3.97
C ARG A 155 -0.29 -8.57 -3.06
N VAL A 156 -1.59 -8.81 -3.26
CA VAL A 156 -2.68 -8.37 -2.38
C VAL A 156 -3.38 -9.57 -1.76
N ALA A 157 -3.98 -9.36 -0.58
CA ALA A 157 -4.95 -10.26 0.03
C ALA A 157 -6.36 -9.72 -0.19
N ALA A 158 -7.34 -10.59 -0.42
CA ALA A 158 -8.72 -10.21 -0.70
C ALA A 158 -9.73 -11.16 -0.05
N LEU A 159 -10.89 -10.63 0.36
CA LEU A 159 -12.02 -11.37 0.91
C LEU A 159 -13.33 -10.78 0.40
N GLY A 160 -14.21 -11.61 -0.13
CA GLY A 160 -15.52 -11.21 -0.63
C GLY A 160 -15.82 -11.78 -2.02
N PRO A 161 -16.94 -11.35 -2.64
CA PRO A 161 -17.45 -11.95 -3.87
C PRO A 161 -16.50 -11.84 -5.08
N LEU A 162 -15.73 -10.77 -5.17
CA LEU A 162 -14.79 -10.53 -6.28
C LEU A 162 -13.36 -10.97 -5.96
N ALA A 163 -13.10 -11.52 -4.77
CA ALA A 163 -11.75 -11.77 -4.28
C ALA A 163 -10.96 -12.75 -5.16
N ARG A 164 -11.59 -13.85 -5.62
CA ARG A 164 -10.94 -14.85 -6.48
C ARG A 164 -10.62 -14.30 -7.86
N GLU A 165 -11.53 -13.53 -8.44
CA GLU A 165 -11.34 -12.92 -9.76
C GLU A 165 -10.25 -11.85 -9.71
N LEU A 166 -10.32 -10.94 -8.73
CA LEU A 166 -9.35 -9.86 -8.52
C LEU A 166 -7.92 -10.36 -8.32
N THR A 167 -7.74 -11.53 -7.69
CA THR A 167 -6.41 -12.05 -7.32
C THR A 167 -5.80 -12.97 -8.38
N LYS A 168 -6.59 -13.41 -9.36
CA LYS A 168 -6.20 -14.42 -10.35
C LYS A 168 -5.17 -13.87 -11.34
N GLY A 169 -4.16 -14.68 -11.67
CA GLY A 169 -3.24 -14.42 -12.78
C GLY A 169 -2.22 -13.31 -12.53
N HIS A 170 -2.11 -12.79 -11.31
CA HIS A 170 -1.16 -11.72 -10.98
C HIS A 170 0.32 -12.15 -11.14
N GLU A 171 0.60 -13.45 -11.06
CA GLU A 171 1.90 -14.05 -11.37
C GLU A 171 2.28 -13.98 -12.85
N LEU A 172 1.30 -13.81 -13.75
CA LEU A 172 1.46 -13.79 -15.20
C LEU A 172 1.65 -12.37 -15.77
N THR A 173 1.53 -11.34 -14.94
CA THR A 173 1.61 -9.95 -15.40
C THR A 173 3.05 -9.53 -15.68
N ASP A 174 3.30 -8.90 -16.83
CA ASP A 174 4.62 -8.32 -17.15
C ASP A 174 5.01 -7.17 -16.23
N CYS A 175 4.00 -6.43 -15.75
CA CYS A 175 4.15 -5.33 -14.82
C CYS A 175 3.24 -5.58 -13.60
N PRO A 176 3.78 -5.59 -12.36
CA PRO A 176 3.04 -5.94 -11.14
C PRO A 176 1.82 -5.07 -10.84
N ASN A 177 1.79 -3.88 -11.42
CA ASN A 177 0.70 -2.93 -11.28
C ASN A 177 0.10 -2.57 -12.64
N GLY A 178 0.41 -3.31 -13.71
CA GLY A 178 -0.12 -3.07 -15.05
C GLY A 178 -1.37 -3.86 -15.37
N ILE A 179 -1.64 -4.00 -16.66
CA ILE A 179 -2.79 -4.75 -17.20
C ILE A 179 -2.80 -6.18 -16.64
N GLY A 180 -3.97 -6.65 -16.21
CA GLY A 180 -4.15 -7.97 -15.61
C GLY A 180 -3.75 -8.08 -14.13
N SER A 181 -3.20 -7.01 -13.52
CA SER A 181 -2.94 -6.97 -12.08
C SER A 181 -4.20 -6.68 -11.26
N PRO A 182 -4.21 -6.92 -9.94
CA PRO A 182 -5.28 -6.48 -9.06
C PRO A 182 -5.57 -4.98 -9.14
N PHE A 183 -4.57 -4.15 -9.47
CA PHE A 183 -4.72 -2.70 -9.60
C PHE A 183 -5.47 -2.32 -10.88
N ASP A 184 -5.29 -3.10 -11.95
CA ASP A 184 -6.05 -3.01 -13.19
C ASP A 184 -7.50 -3.44 -12.98
N PHE A 185 -7.69 -4.57 -12.30
CA PHE A 185 -9.02 -5.04 -11.93
C PHE A 185 -9.77 -3.97 -11.13
N MET A 186 -9.12 -3.41 -10.09
CA MET A 186 -9.71 -2.35 -9.27
C MET A 186 -10.01 -1.06 -10.05
N ALA A 187 -9.18 -0.70 -11.04
CA ALA A 187 -9.41 0.48 -11.89
C ALA A 187 -10.68 0.35 -12.74
N HIS A 188 -11.06 -0.87 -13.12
CA HIS A 188 -12.25 -1.17 -13.94
C HIS A 188 -13.51 -1.49 -13.13
N HIS A 189 -13.43 -1.49 -11.80
CA HIS A 189 -14.54 -1.79 -10.89
C HIS A 189 -14.85 -0.61 -9.98
N ASN A 190 -16.03 -0.61 -9.34
CA ASN A 190 -16.43 0.39 -8.35
C ASN A 190 -15.60 0.24 -7.05
N THR A 191 -14.34 0.66 -7.11
CA THR A 191 -13.36 0.48 -6.05
C THR A 191 -13.11 1.76 -5.29
N ARG A 192 -13.29 1.69 -3.97
CA ARG A 192 -12.86 2.72 -3.02
C ARG A 192 -11.50 2.33 -2.45
N ILE A 193 -10.56 3.27 -2.46
CA ILE A 193 -9.25 3.12 -1.79
C ILE A 193 -9.23 4.05 -0.59
N ILE A 194 -8.82 3.55 0.58
CA ILE A 194 -8.64 4.36 1.78
C ILE A 194 -7.28 4.14 2.44
N GLY A 195 -6.80 5.19 3.11
CA GLY A 195 -5.68 5.11 4.05
C GLY A 195 -6.14 5.37 5.48
N ILE A 196 -5.69 4.53 6.41
CA ILE A 196 -5.95 4.68 7.84
C ILE A 196 -4.63 4.76 8.60
N GLY A 197 -4.32 5.94 9.12
CA GLY A 197 -3.01 6.21 9.72
C GLY A 197 -1.89 6.40 8.70
N LYS A 198 -2.23 6.69 7.45
CA LYS A 198 -1.28 7.05 6.40
C LYS A 198 -1.91 8.11 5.49
N PRO A 199 -1.14 9.12 5.05
CA PRO A 199 -1.57 9.98 3.95
C PRO A 199 -1.54 9.19 2.63
N PHE A 200 -2.05 9.79 1.56
CA PHE A 200 -2.09 9.19 0.20
C PHE A 200 -0.72 8.87 -0.40
N GLN A 201 0.39 9.17 0.29
CA GLN A 201 1.74 8.75 -0.09
C GLN A 201 1.88 7.23 -0.33
N VAL A 202 0.99 6.43 0.27
CA VAL A 202 1.00 4.95 0.14
C VAL A 202 0.11 4.44 -0.99
N LEU A 203 -0.51 5.32 -1.77
CA LEU A 203 -1.47 5.00 -2.82
C LEU A 203 -0.80 4.23 -3.96
N THR A 204 -0.82 2.90 -3.90
CA THR A 204 -0.16 2.05 -4.91
C THR A 204 -0.82 2.15 -6.29
N GLN A 205 -2.12 2.47 -6.35
CA GLN A 205 -2.84 2.70 -7.60
C GLN A 205 -2.20 3.80 -8.46
N ALA A 206 -1.48 4.76 -7.86
CA ALA A 206 -0.79 5.82 -8.59
C ALA A 206 0.29 5.30 -9.54
N HIS A 207 0.77 4.06 -9.35
CA HIS A 207 1.72 3.42 -10.23
C HIS A 207 1.04 2.61 -11.36
N HIS A 208 -0.28 2.41 -11.33
CA HIS A 208 -0.95 1.58 -12.34
C HIS A 208 -0.83 2.16 -13.76
N VAL A 209 -0.83 3.49 -13.88
CA VAL A 209 -0.60 4.22 -15.14
C VAL A 209 0.69 3.79 -15.84
N GLU A 210 1.72 3.39 -15.08
CA GLU A 210 3.00 2.95 -15.61
C GLU A 210 2.82 1.65 -16.42
N GLY A 211 2.16 0.66 -15.82
CA GLY A 211 1.92 -0.62 -16.49
C GLY A 211 0.88 -0.53 -17.61
N VAL A 212 -0.11 0.37 -17.51
CA VAL A 212 -1.11 0.58 -18.57
C VAL A 212 -0.50 1.21 -19.82
N MET A 213 0.35 2.22 -19.67
CA MET A 213 0.97 2.88 -20.82
C MET A 213 2.17 2.10 -21.37
N GLY A 214 2.78 1.19 -20.59
CA GLY A 214 3.93 0.41 -21.05
C GLY A 214 5.06 1.30 -21.57
N ASP A 215 5.45 1.05 -22.82
CA ASP A 215 6.51 1.80 -23.53
C ASP A 215 6.11 3.24 -23.88
N ASP A 216 4.80 3.55 -23.94
CA ASP A 216 4.31 4.91 -24.18
C ASP A 216 4.37 5.79 -22.93
N PHE A 217 4.72 5.23 -21.76
CA PHE A 217 4.84 6.00 -20.54
C PHE A 217 6.03 6.99 -20.65
N PRO A 218 5.84 8.29 -20.40
CA PRO A 218 6.83 9.33 -20.75
C PRO A 218 8.02 9.42 -19.77
N VAL A 219 8.27 8.36 -18.99
CA VAL A 219 9.40 8.27 -18.06
C VAL A 219 10.28 7.10 -18.49
N PRO A 220 11.56 7.36 -18.83
CA PRO A 220 12.47 6.30 -19.25
C PRO A 220 12.65 5.24 -18.16
N ARG A 221 12.49 3.98 -18.55
CA ARG A 221 12.69 2.80 -17.70
C ARG A 221 13.99 2.11 -18.07
N GLY A 222 14.70 1.59 -17.07
CA GLY A 222 15.82 0.69 -17.31
C GLY A 222 15.33 -0.68 -17.79
N ASN A 223 16.08 -1.28 -18.72
CA ASN A 223 15.91 -2.68 -19.11
C ASN A 223 16.61 -3.59 -18.07
N GLY A 224 15.91 -3.94 -17.01
CA GLY A 224 16.38 -4.98 -16.09
C GLY A 224 16.11 -6.37 -16.65
N ALA A 225 17.09 -7.28 -16.49
CA ALA A 225 16.88 -8.68 -16.81
C ALA A 225 15.69 -9.23 -16.00
N GLY A 226 14.81 -9.97 -16.65
CA GLY A 226 13.73 -10.67 -15.96
C GLY A 226 14.28 -11.82 -15.13
N LEU A 227 13.77 -11.98 -13.92
CA LEU A 227 14.14 -13.05 -13.00
C LEU A 227 12.96 -14.01 -12.82
N GLY A 228 13.14 -15.29 -13.16
CA GLY A 228 12.17 -16.33 -12.88
C GLY A 228 12.13 -16.65 -11.38
N ILE A 229 10.92 -16.75 -10.82
CA ILE A 229 10.67 -17.03 -9.40
C ILE A 229 9.61 -18.11 -9.32
N THR A 230 9.89 -19.15 -8.54
CA THR A 230 8.86 -20.14 -8.21
C THR A 230 8.02 -19.66 -7.04
N VAL A 231 6.74 -19.43 -7.27
CA VAL A 231 5.76 -19.08 -6.23
C VAL A 231 5.04 -20.34 -5.77
N ILE A 232 5.02 -20.58 -4.47
CA ILE A 232 4.43 -21.76 -3.84
C ILE A 232 3.12 -21.35 -3.15
N ASP A 233 2.00 -21.93 -3.57
CA ASP A 233 0.67 -21.72 -3.00
C ASP A 233 0.05 -23.05 -2.53
N GLY A 234 0.39 -23.45 -1.30
CA GLY A 234 0.03 -24.78 -0.82
C GLY A 234 0.83 -25.85 -1.55
N ASP A 235 0.14 -26.70 -2.30
CA ASP A 235 0.76 -27.79 -3.06
C ASP A 235 1.04 -27.40 -4.52
N GLU A 236 0.63 -26.20 -4.94
CA GLU A 236 0.90 -25.68 -6.28
C GLU A 236 2.22 -24.88 -6.32
N GLU A 237 3.02 -25.12 -7.36
CA GLU A 237 4.14 -24.27 -7.74
C GLU A 237 3.83 -23.60 -9.07
N VAL A 238 3.87 -22.27 -9.11
CA VAL A 238 3.66 -21.46 -10.32
C VAL A 238 4.90 -20.62 -10.61
N GLU A 239 5.19 -20.45 -11.89
CA GLU A 239 6.29 -19.58 -12.31
C GLU A 239 5.80 -18.13 -12.42
N ALA A 240 6.53 -17.22 -11.78
CA ALA A 240 6.34 -15.79 -11.89
C ALA A 240 7.62 -15.14 -12.41
N ARG A 241 7.49 -14.02 -13.12
CA ARG A 241 8.63 -13.25 -13.61
C ARG A 241 8.71 -11.90 -12.91
N LEU A 242 9.85 -11.60 -12.32
CA LEU A 242 10.14 -10.27 -11.81
C LEU A 242 10.92 -9.49 -12.86
N THR A 243 10.30 -8.47 -13.45
CA THR A 243 10.98 -7.54 -14.35
C THR A 243 11.59 -6.38 -13.54
N GLY A 244 12.88 -6.14 -13.73
CA GLY A 244 13.59 -5.05 -13.07
C GLY A 244 13.37 -3.72 -13.78
N THR A 245 12.18 -3.13 -13.72
CA THR A 245 11.97 -1.78 -14.26
C THR A 245 12.16 -0.75 -13.16
N ASN A 246 13.36 -0.19 -13.04
CA ASN A 246 13.59 0.97 -12.20
C ASN A 246 13.42 2.24 -13.06
N PRO A 247 12.46 3.12 -12.73
CA PRO A 247 12.40 4.44 -13.33
C PRO A 247 13.71 5.18 -13.09
N THR A 248 14.22 5.84 -14.12
CA THR A 248 15.44 6.66 -14.02
C THR A 248 15.22 7.96 -13.25
N TRP A 249 13.96 8.41 -13.21
CA TRP A 249 13.54 9.66 -12.58
C TRP A 249 13.06 9.43 -11.15
N LYS A 250 13.13 10.46 -10.33
CA LYS A 250 12.71 10.37 -8.93
C LYS A 250 11.20 10.44 -8.82
N PHE A 251 10.59 9.45 -8.18
CA PHE A 251 9.15 9.45 -7.91
C PHE A 251 8.79 10.47 -6.81
N ASN A 252 7.75 11.27 -7.06
CA ASN A 252 7.18 12.23 -6.13
C ASN A 252 5.65 12.19 -6.15
N ILE A 253 5.08 11.38 -5.26
CA ILE A 253 3.62 11.22 -5.07
C ILE A 253 2.90 12.54 -4.73
N TRP A 254 3.59 13.55 -4.20
CA TRP A 254 2.94 14.82 -3.84
C TRP A 254 2.48 15.63 -5.04
N LYS A 255 3.05 15.38 -6.23
CA LYS A 255 2.57 15.97 -7.50
C LYS A 255 1.13 15.58 -7.81
N LEU A 256 0.62 14.50 -7.21
CA LEU A 256 -0.75 14.04 -7.40
C LEU A 256 -1.79 15.12 -7.05
N ARG A 257 -1.52 15.99 -6.07
CA ARG A 257 -2.40 17.12 -5.73
C ARG A 257 -2.53 18.18 -6.82
N GLY A 258 -1.57 18.24 -7.75
CA GLY A 258 -1.65 19.11 -8.92
C GLY A 258 -2.31 18.44 -10.13
N ILE A 259 -2.58 17.13 -10.05
CA ILE A 259 -3.18 16.34 -11.12
C ILE A 259 -4.65 16.03 -10.81
N MET A 260 -4.94 15.61 -9.57
CA MET A 260 -6.27 15.26 -9.12
C MET A 260 -6.92 16.41 -8.36
N SER A 261 -8.24 16.56 -8.55
CA SER A 261 -9.05 17.50 -7.79
C SER A 261 -9.25 17.02 -6.34
N ALA A 262 -9.54 17.96 -5.44
CA ALA A 262 -9.70 17.68 -4.01
C ALA A 262 -10.92 16.79 -3.68
N ASP A 263 -11.94 16.75 -4.54
CA ASP A 263 -13.09 15.86 -4.41
C ASP A 263 -12.75 14.40 -4.79
N ARG A 264 -11.80 14.21 -5.72
CA ARG A 264 -11.33 12.90 -6.18
C ARG A 264 -10.21 12.33 -5.30
N LEU A 265 -9.37 13.19 -4.72
CA LEU A 265 -8.36 12.82 -3.74
C LEU A 265 -8.63 13.55 -2.42
N GLN A 266 -9.36 12.90 -1.54
CA GLN A 266 -9.73 13.45 -0.24
C GLN A 266 -8.71 13.04 0.80
N ASP A 267 -8.14 13.98 1.55
CA ASP A 267 -7.33 13.71 2.72
C ASP A 267 -7.80 14.54 3.92
N TRP A 268 -7.84 13.92 5.10
CA TRP A 268 -8.32 14.55 6.32
C TRP A 268 -7.66 13.93 7.56
N GLN A 269 -8.01 14.44 8.74
CA GLN A 269 -7.59 13.85 10.01
C GLN A 269 -8.79 13.40 10.84
N PHE A 270 -8.65 12.24 11.50
CA PHE A 270 -9.59 11.76 12.50
C PHE A 270 -8.82 11.50 13.80
N HIS A 271 -9.06 12.30 14.84
CA HIS A 271 -8.23 12.31 16.06
C HIS A 271 -6.72 12.48 15.75
N HIS A 272 -6.37 13.43 14.87
CA HIS A 272 -4.99 13.66 14.40
C HIS A 272 -4.34 12.48 13.65
N VAL A 273 -5.10 11.43 13.35
CA VAL A 273 -4.66 10.32 12.50
C VAL A 273 -4.91 10.70 11.04
N PRO A 274 -3.89 10.69 10.17
CA PRO A 274 -4.06 11.00 8.76
C PRO A 274 -4.88 9.91 8.08
N MET A 275 -5.85 10.35 7.29
CA MET A 275 -6.75 9.53 6.50
C MET A 275 -6.76 10.04 5.06
N PHE A 276 -7.03 9.14 4.12
CA PHE A 276 -7.38 9.55 2.76
C PHE A 276 -8.43 8.62 2.15
N ALA A 277 -9.12 9.10 1.12
CA ALA A 277 -10.02 8.32 0.29
C ALA A 277 -9.96 8.77 -1.17
N THR A 278 -10.07 7.82 -2.09
CA THR A 278 -10.15 8.07 -3.54
C THR A 278 -10.79 6.87 -4.24
N ARG A 279 -11.09 7.00 -5.54
CA ARG A 279 -11.55 5.87 -6.37
C ARG A 279 -10.41 5.40 -7.26
N ALA A 280 -10.27 4.09 -7.43
CA ALA A 280 -9.19 3.52 -8.25
C ALA A 280 -9.26 3.98 -9.72
N ALA A 281 -10.48 4.06 -10.27
CA ALA A 281 -10.74 4.56 -11.61
C ALA A 281 -10.30 6.03 -11.78
N ASP A 282 -10.66 6.91 -10.84
CA ASP A 282 -10.31 8.34 -10.90
C ASP A 282 -8.79 8.55 -10.89
N VAL A 283 -8.08 7.86 -9.99
CA VAL A 283 -6.61 7.92 -9.92
C VAL A 283 -5.99 7.52 -11.25
N THR A 284 -6.47 6.43 -11.83
CA THR A 284 -5.96 5.87 -13.09
C THR A 284 -6.24 6.81 -14.26
N ALA A 285 -7.48 7.30 -14.38
CA ALA A 285 -7.90 8.18 -15.46
C ALA A 285 -7.14 9.51 -15.46
N ASP A 286 -7.05 10.18 -14.30
CA ASP A 286 -6.40 11.47 -14.17
C ASP A 286 -4.89 11.38 -14.45
N LEU A 287 -4.25 10.30 -13.98
CA LEU A 287 -2.84 10.06 -14.26
C LEU A 287 -2.58 9.68 -15.72
N LEU A 288 -3.45 8.90 -16.36
CA LEU A 288 -3.35 8.61 -17.79
C LEU A 288 -3.47 9.89 -18.63
N GLU A 289 -4.45 10.75 -18.33
CA GLU A 289 -4.63 12.02 -19.03
C GLU A 289 -3.43 12.96 -18.82
N ALA A 290 -2.92 13.05 -17.59
CA ALA A 290 -1.71 13.81 -17.29
C ALA A 290 -0.49 13.27 -18.05
N ALA A 291 -0.27 11.94 -18.02
CA ALA A 291 0.88 11.31 -18.65
C ALA A 291 0.87 11.47 -20.17
N ARG A 292 -0.29 11.40 -20.83
CA ARG A 292 -0.44 11.71 -22.27
C ARG A 292 -0.02 13.14 -22.63
N ARG A 293 -0.08 14.07 -21.68
CA ARG A 293 0.38 15.46 -21.82
C ARG A 293 1.84 15.66 -21.36
N GLY A 294 2.55 14.57 -21.04
CA GLY A 294 3.91 14.61 -20.52
C GLY A 294 4.03 15.01 -19.04
N VAL A 295 2.91 15.09 -18.32
CA VAL A 295 2.88 15.39 -16.88
C VAL A 295 2.83 14.08 -16.10
N THR A 296 3.85 13.78 -15.29
CA THR A 296 3.91 12.56 -14.48
C THR A 296 4.20 12.83 -13.01
N LEU A 297 4.11 11.80 -12.18
CA LEU A 297 4.56 11.83 -10.79
C LEU A 297 6.09 11.75 -10.64
N TYR A 298 6.84 11.83 -11.73
CA TYR A 298 8.30 11.76 -11.72
C TYR A 298 8.94 13.12 -11.95
N GLU A 299 10.09 13.34 -11.30
CA GLU A 299 10.92 14.53 -11.43
C GLU A 299 12.10 14.22 -12.36
N LYS A 300 12.27 15.04 -13.39
CA LYS A 300 13.45 14.96 -14.26
C LYS A 300 14.72 15.21 -13.42
N PRO A 301 15.85 14.56 -13.77
CA PRO A 301 17.13 14.73 -13.08
C PRO A 301 17.61 16.19 -13.07
#